data_AF-A0A661VDF3-F1
#
_entry.id   AF-A0A661VDF3-F1
#
_cell.length_a   1.000
_cell.length_b   1.000
_cell.length_c   1.000
_cell.angle_alpha   90.00
_cell.angle_beta   90.00
_cell.angle_gamma   90.00
#
_symmetry.space_group_name_H-M   'P 1'
#
loop_
_entity.id
_entity.type
_entity.pdbx_description
1 polymer ?
#
loop_
_entity_poly.entity_id
_entity_poly.type
_entity_poly.pdbx_seq_one_letter_code
_entity_poly.pdbx_strand_id
1 'polypeptide(L)'
;MTESMKEMTWDYLRRSYFPQFMAGVMRLEWSERFLILQELYNHDESDPPWEIRSNDPLIDMMTWIGEKGEDAYFQFFIKGTTVNDDGSFTIHPNISKCLGRFGIGTDERV
;
A
#
# COMPACT_ATOMS: atom_id res chain seq x y z
N MET A 1 -28.47 3.39 8.94
CA MET A 1 -27.29 4.28 8.95
C MET A 1 -26.84 4.37 7.52
N THR A 2 -26.80 5.56 6.94
CA THR A 2 -26.23 5.75 5.60
C THR A 2 -24.72 5.82 5.79
N GLU A 3 -23.98 4.83 5.29
CA GLU A 3 -22.51 4.92 5.25
C GLU A 3 -22.10 6.18 4.49
N SER A 4 -21.05 6.84 4.99
CA SER A 4 -20.47 7.98 4.28
C SER A 4 -19.83 7.51 2.98
N MET A 5 -19.83 8.37 1.95
CA MET A 5 -19.17 8.07 0.67
C MET A 5 -17.69 7.72 0.86
N LYS A 6 -17.04 8.32 1.85
CA LYS A 6 -15.66 8.03 2.26
C LYS A 6 -15.48 6.60 2.75
N GLU A 7 -16.37 6.12 3.64
CA GLU A 7 -16.33 4.73 4.13
C GLU A 7 -16.56 3.74 2.99
N MET A 8 -17.53 4.03 2.11
CA MET A 8 -17.79 3.20 0.93
C MET A 8 -16.57 3.15 -0.01
N THR A 9 -15.90 4.28 -0.25
CA THR A 9 -14.69 4.32 -1.08
C THR A 9 -13.55 3.55 -0.43
N TRP A 10 -13.36 3.64 0.89
CA TRP A 10 -12.36 2.83 1.58
C TRP A 10 -12.65 1.33 1.52
N ASP A 11 -13.91 0.90 1.67
CA ASP A 11 -14.29 -0.51 1.51
C ASP A 11 -14.02 -0.99 0.08
N TYR A 12 -14.39 -0.19 -0.93
CA TYR A 12 -14.08 -0.48 -2.33
C TYR A 12 -12.57 -0.63 -2.58
N LEU A 13 -11.75 0.31 -2.09
CA LEU A 13 -10.29 0.28 -2.26
C LEU A 13 -9.65 -0.90 -1.54
N ARG A 14 -10.13 -1.23 -0.32
CA ARG A 14 -9.66 -2.37 0.45
C ARG A 14 -9.96 -3.70 -0.25
N ARG A 15 -11.11 -3.82 -0.91
CA ARG A 15 -11.50 -5.06 -1.63
C ARG A 15 -10.86 -5.16 -3.02
N SER A 16 -10.73 -4.05 -3.72
CA SER A 16 -10.40 -4.04 -5.14
C SER A 16 -8.93 -3.73 -5.39
N TYR A 17 -8.40 -2.67 -4.77
CA TYR A 17 -7.07 -2.14 -5.09
C TYR A 17 -5.99 -2.69 -4.18
N PHE A 18 -6.27 -2.82 -2.88
CA PHE A 18 -5.29 -3.29 -1.90
C PHE A 18 -4.74 -4.70 -2.22
N PRO A 19 -5.55 -5.72 -2.57
CA PRO A 19 -5.01 -7.05 -2.88
C PRO A 19 -4.09 -7.03 -4.10
N GLN A 20 -4.41 -6.21 -5.10
CA GLN A 20 -3.58 -6.02 -6.29
C GLN A 20 -2.26 -5.31 -5.96
N PHE A 21 -2.31 -4.26 -5.13
CA PHE A 21 -1.13 -3.58 -4.63
C PHE A 21 -0.21 -4.55 -3.88
N MET A 22 -0.75 -5.29 -2.90
CA MET A 22 0.02 -6.23 -2.10
C MET A 22 0.65 -7.31 -2.98
N ALA A 23 -0.12 -7.94 -3.87
CA ALA A 23 0.40 -8.93 -4.82
C ALA A 23 1.48 -8.34 -5.74
N GLY A 24 1.31 -7.12 -6.23
CA GLY A 24 2.27 -6.44 -7.09
C GLY A 24 3.58 -6.12 -6.37
N VAL A 25 3.51 -5.59 -5.16
CA VAL A 25 4.68 -5.29 -4.32
C VAL A 25 5.41 -6.58 -3.90
N MET A 26 4.67 -7.63 -3.57
CA MET A 26 5.23 -8.93 -3.16
C MET A 26 5.98 -9.68 -4.27
N ARG A 27 5.82 -9.26 -5.54
CA ARG A 27 6.58 -9.80 -6.68
C ARG A 27 7.92 -9.09 -6.93
N LEU A 28 8.14 -7.94 -6.29
CA LEU A 28 9.37 -7.18 -6.43
C LEU A 28 10.47 -7.77 -5.55
N GLU A 29 11.71 -7.69 -6.01
CA GLU A 29 12.88 -7.95 -5.17
C GLU A 29 12.89 -7.02 -3.95
N TRP A 30 13.44 -7.49 -2.83
CA TRP A 30 13.37 -6.76 -1.57
C TRP A 30 13.99 -5.37 -1.62
N SER A 31 15.03 -5.16 -2.44
CA SER A 31 15.64 -3.85 -2.64
C SER A 31 14.69 -2.84 -3.31
N GLU A 32 13.99 -3.24 -4.38
CA GLU A 32 13.00 -2.39 -5.05
C GLU A 32 11.75 -2.20 -4.18
N ARG A 33 11.31 -3.27 -3.53
CA ARG A 33 10.19 -3.26 -2.58
C ARG A 33 10.44 -2.26 -1.44
N PHE A 34 11.61 -2.30 -0.83
CA PHE A 34 11.98 -1.43 0.28
C PHE A 34 11.87 0.04 -0.11
N LEU A 35 12.42 0.44 -1.26
CA LEU A 35 12.36 1.82 -1.73
C LEU A 35 10.92 2.31 -1.89
N ILE A 36 10.07 1.48 -2.51
CA ILE A 36 8.65 1.81 -2.70
C ILE A 36 7.92 1.94 -1.36
N LEU A 37 8.10 0.96 -0.46
CA LEU A 37 7.39 0.94 0.81
C LEU A 37 7.85 2.07 1.73
N GLN A 38 9.15 2.39 1.74
CA GLN A 38 9.70 3.51 2.48
C GLN A 38 9.17 4.85 1.95
N GLU A 39 9.14 5.03 0.64
CA GLU A 39 8.59 6.24 0.01
C GLU A 39 7.11 6.42 0.35
N LEU A 40 6.32 5.34 0.32
CA LEU A 40 4.91 5.38 0.72
C LEU A 40 4.75 5.72 2.20
N TYR A 41 5.53 5.08 3.08
CA TYR A 41 5.46 5.35 4.52
C TYR A 41 5.76 6.81 4.85
N ASN A 42 6.78 7.36 4.19
CA ASN A 42 7.26 8.73 4.39
C ASN A 42 6.43 9.79 3.62
N HIS A 43 5.41 9.37 2.86
CA HIS A 43 4.63 10.29 2.04
C HIS A 43 3.85 11.32 2.86
N ASP A 44 3.47 10.94 4.07
CA ASP A 44 2.79 11.81 5.02
C ASP A 44 3.82 12.57 5.86
N GLU A 45 4.11 13.82 5.47
CA GLU A 45 5.10 14.68 6.13
C GLU A 45 4.74 15.02 7.59
N SER A 46 3.49 14.81 8.01
CA SER A 46 3.07 15.03 9.38
C SER A 46 3.44 13.89 10.33
N ASP A 47 3.76 12.72 9.77
CA ASP A 47 4.18 11.54 10.52
C ASP A 47 5.71 11.40 10.54
N PRO A 48 6.27 10.80 11.61
CA PRO A 48 7.68 10.46 11.63
C PRO A 48 8.04 9.55 10.45
N PRO A 49 9.16 9.80 9.76
CA PRO A 49 9.61 8.92 8.70
C PRO A 49 9.93 7.53 9.25
N TRP A 50 10.04 6.56 8.35
CA TRP A 50 10.45 5.20 8.66
C TRP A 50 11.68 5.19 9.57
N GLU A 51 11.51 4.62 10.76
CA GLU A 51 12.54 4.62 11.79
C GLU A 51 13.69 3.71 11.37
N ILE A 52 14.88 4.28 11.24
CA ILE A 52 16.11 3.51 11.04
C ILE A 52 16.54 2.99 12.41
N ARG A 53 16.24 1.71 12.68
CA ARG A 53 16.48 1.08 14.00
C ARG A 53 17.80 0.35 14.06
N SER A 54 18.39 0.05 12.91
CA SER A 54 19.67 -0.62 12.79
C SER A 54 20.52 -0.07 11.62
N ASN A 55 21.71 -0.64 11.44
CA ASN A 55 22.56 -0.36 10.28
C ASN A 55 22.01 -0.96 8.98
N ASP A 56 20.93 -1.75 9.03
CA ASP A 56 20.27 -2.36 7.88
C ASP A 56 18.75 -2.07 7.89
N PRO A 57 18.34 -0.90 7.37
CA PRO A 57 16.93 -0.49 7.39
C PRO A 57 16.03 -1.39 6.53
N LEU A 58 16.59 -2.12 5.57
CA LEU A 58 15.84 -3.09 4.78
C LEU A 58 15.44 -4.29 5.64
N ILE A 59 16.36 -4.83 6.44
CA ILE A 59 16.08 -5.93 7.37
C ILE A 59 15.11 -5.50 8.48
N ASP A 60 15.21 -4.26 8.95
CA ASP A 60 14.24 -3.70 9.91
C ASP A 60 12.82 -3.75 9.33
N MET A 61 12.65 -3.31 8.07
CA MET A 61 11.36 -3.35 7.38
C MET A 61 10.89 -4.78 7.11
N MET A 62 11.78 -5.67 6.68
CA MET A 62 11.45 -7.09 6.49
C MET A 62 10.92 -7.72 7.78
N THR A 63 11.57 -7.44 8.91
CA THR A 63 11.19 -7.98 10.22
C THR A 63 9.83 -7.44 10.63
N TRP A 64 9.63 -6.12 10.53
CA TRP A 64 8.37 -5.47 10.87
C TRP A 64 7.20 -5.95 10.00
N ILE A 65 7.42 -6.13 8.70
CA ILE A 65 6.43 -6.74 7.79
C ILE A 65 6.19 -8.20 8.18
N GLY A 66 7.23 -8.97 8.51
CA GLY A 66 7.10 -10.36 8.94
C GLY A 66 6.25 -10.52 10.21
N GLU A 67 6.36 -9.58 11.15
CA GLU A 67 5.58 -9.56 12.40
C GLU A 67 4.11 -9.16 12.17
N LYS A 68 3.85 -8.23 11.25
CA LYS A 68 2.51 -7.64 11.02
C LYS A 68 1.73 -8.26 9.87
N GLY A 69 2.41 -8.96 8.95
CA GLY A 69 1.79 -9.58 7.78
C GLY A 69 1.06 -8.59 6.88
N GLU A 70 -0.18 -8.91 6.54
CA GLU A 70 -1.03 -8.12 5.64
C GLU A 70 -1.28 -6.69 6.16
N ASP A 71 -1.39 -6.51 7.47
CA ASP A 71 -1.67 -5.20 8.07
C ASP A 71 -0.54 -4.20 7.81
N ALA A 72 0.70 -4.65 7.73
CA ALA A 72 1.84 -3.81 7.33
C ALA A 72 1.66 -3.28 5.90
N TYR A 73 1.30 -4.15 4.95
CA TYR A 73 1.03 -3.75 3.57
C TYR A 73 -0.16 -2.79 3.48
N PHE A 74 -1.21 -3.01 4.27
CA PHE A 74 -2.36 -2.12 4.27
C PHE A 74 -2.00 -0.73 4.83
N GLN A 75 -1.11 -0.64 5.82
CA GLN A 75 -0.61 0.65 6.30
C GLN A 75 0.12 1.43 5.21
N PHE A 76 1.02 0.79 4.45
CA PHE A 76 1.67 1.47 3.31
C PHE A 76 0.66 1.89 2.25
N PHE A 77 -0.37 1.08 2.00
CA PHE A 77 -1.44 1.42 1.06
C PHE A 77 -2.23 2.64 1.50
N ILE A 78 -2.64 2.72 2.78
CA ILE A 78 -3.31 3.88 3.35
C ILE A 78 -2.42 5.12 3.21
N LYS A 79 -1.13 5.01 3.56
CA LYS A 79 -0.19 6.13 3.51
C LYS A 79 -0.03 6.74 2.12
N GLY A 80 -0.15 5.92 1.07
CA GLY A 80 -0.16 6.40 -0.30
C GLY A 80 -1.55 6.71 -0.88
N THR A 81 -2.61 6.73 -0.08
CA THR A 81 -3.99 6.87 -0.57
C THR A 81 -4.74 7.94 0.19
N THR A 82 -5.29 8.91 -0.55
CA THR A 82 -6.17 9.95 0.01
C THR A 82 -7.59 9.71 -0.46
N VAL A 83 -8.55 9.68 0.47
CA VAL A 83 -9.98 9.60 0.18
C VAL A 83 -10.69 10.82 0.77
N ASN A 84 -11.36 11.57 -0.10
CA ASN A 84 -12.13 12.76 0.26
C ASN A 84 -13.55 12.38 0.72
N ASP A 85 -14.22 13.32 1.39
CA ASP A 85 -15.54 13.07 1.98
C ASP A 85 -16.65 12.83 0.92
N ASP A 86 -16.44 13.30 -0.31
CA ASP A 86 -17.32 13.06 -1.47
C ASP A 86 -17.10 11.68 -2.13
N GLY A 87 -16.13 10.90 -1.65
CA GLY A 87 -15.76 9.60 -2.19
C GLY A 87 -14.75 9.63 -3.33
N SER A 88 -14.34 10.82 -3.80
CA SER A 88 -13.19 10.92 -4.71
C SER A 88 -11.90 10.52 -4.00
N PHE A 89 -10.95 9.94 -4.74
CA PHE A 89 -9.69 9.49 -4.16
C PHE A 89 -8.51 9.70 -5.11
N THR A 90 -7.33 9.78 -4.51
CA THR A 90 -6.04 9.76 -5.21
C THR A 90 -5.17 8.65 -4.64
N ILE A 91 -4.34 8.06 -5.49
CA ILE A 91 -3.35 7.05 -5.10
C ILE A 91 -1.97 7.49 -5.57
N HIS A 92 -0.98 7.20 -4.74
CA HIS A 92 0.41 7.49 -5.03
C HIS A 92 0.87 6.75 -6.29
N PRO A 93 1.71 7.35 -7.17
CA PRO A 93 2.15 6.71 -8.41
C PRO A 93 2.79 5.33 -8.21
N ASN A 94 3.49 5.08 -7.10
CA ASN A 94 4.04 3.75 -6.82
C ASN A 94 2.97 2.70 -6.50
N ILE A 95 1.82 3.09 -5.91
CA ILE A 95 0.66 2.20 -5.80
C ILE A 95 0.15 1.89 -7.19
N SER A 96 -0.11 2.91 -8.03
CA SER A 96 -0.59 2.74 -9.41
C SER A 96 0.29 1.81 -10.24
N LYS A 97 1.62 1.93 -10.12
CA LYS A 97 2.59 1.03 -10.79
C LYS A 97 2.39 -0.42 -10.36
N CYS A 98 2.14 -0.68 -9.09
CA CYS A 98 1.91 -2.04 -8.58
C CYS A 98 0.58 -2.64 -9.05
N LEU A 99 -0.44 -1.81 -9.25
CA LEU A 99 -1.73 -2.23 -9.84
C LEU A 99 -1.57 -2.61 -11.33
N GLY A 100 -0.90 -1.75 -12.11
CA GLY A 100 -0.80 -1.87 -13.56
C GLY A 100 0.25 -2.87 -14.06
N ARG A 101 1.31 -3.14 -13.29
CA ARG A 101 2.38 -4.08 -13.69
C ARG A 101 1.90 -5.54 -13.67
N PHE A 102 0.77 -5.83 -13.03
CA PHE A 102 0.33 -7.20 -12.73
C PHE A 102 -1.18 -7.48 -12.85
N GLY A 103 -2.04 -6.53 -13.25
CA GLY A 103 -3.35 -6.88 -13.78
C GLY A 103 -4.42 -5.79 -13.77
N ILE A 104 -4.62 -5.11 -14.90
CA ILE A 104 -5.97 -5.03 -15.48
C ILE A 104 -6.03 -6.15 -16.52
N GLY A 105 -6.63 -7.28 -16.17
CA GLY A 105 -6.88 -8.40 -17.07
C GLY A 105 -5.96 -9.62 -16.89
N THR A 106 -6.31 -10.50 -15.95
CA THR A 106 -6.22 -11.95 -16.14
C THR A 106 -7.31 -12.60 -15.27
N ASP A 107 -8.56 -12.43 -15.72
CA ASP A 107 -9.61 -13.42 -15.48
C ASP A 107 -9.25 -14.64 -16.34
N GLU A 108 -8.34 -15.47 -15.84
CA GLU A 108 -8.30 -16.87 -16.24
C GLU A 108 -8.98 -17.66 -15.13
N ARG A 109 -10.29 -17.85 -15.34
CA ARG A 109 -11.08 -18.91 -14.73
C ARG A 109 -10.27 -20.21 -14.75
N VAL A 110 -9.98 -20.73 -13.56
CA VAL A 110 -9.68 -22.16 -13.34
C VAL A 110 -10.97 -22.82 -12.90
#